data_AF-A0A512MHY7-F1
#
_entry.id   AF-A0A512MHY7-F1
#
_cell.length_a   1.000
_cell.length_b   1.000
_cell.length_c   1.000
_cell.angle_alpha   90.00
_cell.angle_beta   90.00
_cell.angle_gamma   90.00
#
_symmetry.space_group_name_H-M   'P 1'
#
loop_
_entity.id
_entity.type
_entity.pdbx_description
1 polymer ?
#
loop_
_entity_poly.entity_id
_entity_poly.type
_entity_poly.pdbx_seq_one_letter_code
_entity_poly.pdbx_strand_id
1 'polypeptide(L)'
;MKYSHMMIAFVAIVAASRQAHAHTLRPASLPKDQALALVLKSVDGDSRLVPAITKLQAAVQARPDDIKAMEQLAQLFIAQARLTSDETLYVRSELCGQLLETQNSNNPTALLLRGHSLLAMHQFHDAEEIAGRLIKIRQDMQDYALLGDALMEQGQLEAAVPVYQSMIDAKPCMPSYSRIAHIRWLKGDVVGAIEMDEQAIACASYRDPEALAWVTARLAFYQWQNDELELAMQTATRATQIVPEYPHALLVIGRVLLAQGKAVEAVACLKKAAATLPLPEVQWALADALHLAGQDDEAAIVLVSLKQQGAKADPRSFALHLATRGVELDQALDLAKAEVMTRRDVFSWDALAWAQHAAGEPEAALISTRRALAEGTRDARLFLHAGIIAKAAGEPSLAAEQLGKAQQMRRQLLPSEQRLLDESTAN
;
A
#
# COMPACT_ATOMS: atom_id res chain seq x y z
N MET A 1 31.63 6.79 -11.18
CA MET A 1 30.99 5.47 -10.95
C MET A 1 29.51 5.71 -10.70
N LYS A 2 28.65 5.15 -11.55
CA LYS A 2 27.21 5.46 -11.61
C LYS A 2 26.46 4.62 -10.57
N TYR A 3 25.94 5.25 -9.51
CA TYR A 3 25.01 4.64 -8.58
C TYR A 3 23.65 4.49 -9.28
N SER A 4 23.30 3.27 -9.67
CA SER A 4 21.96 2.94 -10.20
C SER A 4 20.99 2.91 -9.02
N HIS A 5 20.41 4.07 -8.69
CA HIS A 5 19.35 4.19 -7.70
C HIS A 5 18.06 3.63 -8.32
N MET A 6 17.75 2.37 -8.04
CA MET A 6 16.41 1.82 -8.29
C MET A 6 15.52 2.35 -7.17
N MET A 7 14.60 3.24 -7.50
CA MET A 7 13.68 3.79 -6.50
C MET A 7 12.79 2.67 -5.97
N ILE A 8 12.73 2.58 -4.65
CA ILE A 8 11.72 1.79 -3.96
C ILE A 8 10.44 2.61 -4.04
N ALA A 9 9.68 2.36 -5.11
CA ALA A 9 8.26 2.66 -5.12
C ALA A 9 7.63 1.98 -3.91
N PHE A 10 6.85 2.77 -3.17
CA PHE A 10 6.13 2.35 -1.98
C PHE A 10 5.14 1.24 -2.39
N VAL A 11 5.25 0.06 -1.78
CA VAL A 11 4.50 -1.13 -2.19
C VAL A 11 3.05 -1.00 -1.73
N ALA A 12 2.13 -0.93 -2.69
CA ALA A 12 0.79 -1.49 -2.50
C ALA A 12 0.90 -3.01 -2.72
N ILE A 13 0.45 -3.77 -1.72
CA ILE A 13 0.56 -5.23 -1.59
C ILE A 13 -0.21 -5.92 -2.72
N VAL A 14 0.37 -6.93 -3.37
CA VAL A 14 -0.35 -8.04 -4.01
C VAL A 14 0.26 -9.32 -3.45
N ALA A 15 -0.42 -9.94 -2.50
CA ALA A 15 0.04 -11.13 -1.79
C ALA A 15 -0.73 -12.37 -2.26
N ALA A 16 0.00 -13.46 -2.52
CA ALA A 16 -0.60 -14.70 -2.95
C ALA A 16 0.10 -16.01 -2.51
N SER A 17 -0.15 -16.54 -1.28
CA SER A 17 -0.43 -17.98 -0.99
C SER A 17 -0.54 -18.35 0.51
N ARG A 18 -1.62 -19.06 0.85
CA ARG A 18 -1.88 -19.90 2.06
C ARG A 18 -2.11 -19.19 3.40
N GLN A 19 -3.40 -19.14 3.76
CA GLN A 19 -3.92 -19.00 5.13
C GLN A 19 -3.05 -19.82 6.11
N ALA A 20 -2.52 -19.12 7.12
CA ALA A 20 -1.71 -19.57 8.27
C ALA A 20 -0.27 -19.01 8.36
N HIS A 21 0.18 -18.11 7.47
CA HIS A 21 1.60 -17.70 7.43
C HIS A 21 1.95 -16.24 7.77
N ALA A 22 1.00 -15.37 8.12
CA ALA A 22 1.34 -13.99 8.50
C ALA A 22 2.28 -13.88 9.72
N HIS A 23 2.38 -14.94 10.55
CA HIS A 23 3.35 -15.05 11.65
C HIS A 23 4.57 -15.96 11.35
N THR A 24 4.70 -16.57 10.17
CA THR A 24 5.72 -17.61 9.91
C THR A 24 6.70 -17.28 8.77
N LEU A 25 6.60 -16.13 8.11
CA LEU A 25 7.63 -15.63 7.20
C LEU A 25 8.78 -14.90 7.91
N ARG A 26 8.96 -15.13 9.22
CA ARG A 26 10.18 -14.73 9.91
C ARG A 26 11.24 -15.79 9.61
N PRO A 27 12.29 -15.51 8.81
CA PRO A 27 13.46 -16.37 8.84
C PRO A 27 14.04 -16.25 10.24
N ALA A 28 13.79 -17.26 11.10
CA ALA A 28 14.62 -17.51 12.26
C ALA A 28 16.09 -17.44 11.80
N SER A 29 17.01 -16.99 12.65
CA SER A 29 18.43 -16.97 12.30
C SER A 29 18.86 -18.38 11.87
N LEU A 30 18.95 -18.61 10.57
CA LEU A 30 19.29 -19.91 10.01
C LEU A 30 20.81 -20.09 10.13
N PRO A 31 21.29 -21.32 10.33
CA PRO A 31 22.70 -21.63 10.14
C PRO A 31 23.16 -21.16 8.76
N LYS A 32 24.37 -20.59 8.68
CA LYS A 32 24.91 -19.94 7.47
C LYS A 32 24.73 -20.79 6.20
N ASP A 33 25.00 -22.09 6.29
CA ASP A 33 24.92 -23.00 5.15
C ASP A 33 23.47 -23.22 4.67
N GLN A 34 22.49 -23.23 5.59
CA GLN A 34 21.08 -23.35 5.25
C GLN A 34 20.54 -22.06 4.63
N ALA A 35 20.92 -20.90 5.18
CA ALA A 35 20.59 -19.60 4.61
C ALA A 35 21.14 -19.47 3.19
N LEU A 36 22.41 -19.84 2.97
CA LEU A 36 23.05 -19.81 1.67
C LEU A 36 22.36 -20.77 0.67
N ALA A 37 22.01 -21.98 1.09
CA ALA A 37 21.29 -22.93 0.25
C ALA A 37 19.93 -22.37 -0.24
N LEU A 38 19.19 -21.66 0.62
CA LEU A 38 17.93 -21.01 0.24
C LEU A 38 18.13 -19.83 -0.71
N VAL A 39 19.15 -19.00 -0.47
CA VAL A 39 19.53 -17.90 -1.38
C VAL A 39 19.88 -18.43 -2.77
N LEU A 40 20.54 -19.59 -2.85
CA LEU A 40 21.03 -20.18 -4.10
C LEU A 40 20.02 -21.12 -4.79
N LYS A 41 18.88 -21.41 -4.18
CA LYS A 41 17.81 -22.19 -4.81
C LYS A 41 17.38 -21.57 -6.14
N SER A 42 17.11 -22.35 -7.19
CA SER A 42 16.65 -21.79 -8.47
C SER A 42 15.43 -20.89 -8.28
N VAL A 43 15.36 -19.81 -9.06
CA VAL A 43 14.14 -19.02 -9.22
C VAL A 43 13.53 -19.47 -10.54
N ASP A 44 12.34 -20.03 -10.46
CA ASP A 44 11.61 -20.52 -11.62
C ASP A 44 10.73 -19.41 -12.22
N GLY A 45 10.35 -19.53 -13.50
CA GLY A 45 9.43 -18.63 -14.20
C GLY A 45 10.05 -17.82 -15.34
N ASP A 46 9.19 -17.20 -16.15
CA ASP A 46 9.57 -16.54 -17.41
C ASP A 46 9.88 -15.03 -17.26
N SER A 47 10.17 -14.56 -16.04
CA SER A 47 10.49 -13.15 -15.83
C SER A 47 11.83 -12.77 -16.46
N ARG A 48 11.89 -11.58 -17.06
CA ARG A 48 13.11 -10.97 -17.60
C ARG A 48 14.26 -10.85 -16.59
N LEU A 49 13.96 -10.92 -15.28
CA LEU A 49 14.96 -10.81 -14.22
C LEU A 49 15.65 -12.16 -13.91
N VAL A 50 15.02 -13.29 -14.24
CA VAL A 50 15.52 -14.64 -13.88
C VAL A 50 16.95 -14.87 -14.38
N PRO A 51 17.33 -14.54 -15.64
CA PRO A 51 18.71 -14.72 -16.09
C PRO A 51 19.74 -13.91 -15.28
N ALA A 52 19.37 -12.69 -14.87
CA ALA A 52 20.24 -11.84 -14.04
C ALA A 52 20.36 -12.39 -12.61
N ILE A 53 19.27 -12.90 -12.05
CA ILE A 53 19.24 -13.60 -10.76
C ILE A 53 20.15 -14.82 -10.82
N THR A 54 19.98 -15.71 -11.80
CA THR A 54 20.80 -16.92 -11.95
C THR A 54 22.30 -16.60 -12.05
N LYS A 55 22.66 -15.56 -12.81
CA LYS A 55 24.05 -15.10 -12.92
C LYS A 55 24.60 -14.64 -11.57
N LEU A 56 23.82 -13.88 -10.80
CA LEU A 56 24.23 -13.40 -9.48
C LEU A 56 24.28 -14.54 -8.45
N GLN A 57 23.38 -15.52 -8.53
CA GLN A 57 23.45 -16.73 -7.70
C GLN A 57 24.73 -17.52 -7.96
N ALA A 58 25.15 -17.68 -9.23
CA ALA A 58 26.43 -18.31 -9.54
C ALA A 58 27.63 -17.49 -8.99
N ALA A 59 27.56 -16.16 -9.05
CA ALA A 59 28.58 -15.29 -8.48
C ALA A 59 28.67 -15.42 -6.95
N VAL A 60 27.53 -15.45 -6.25
CA VAL A 60 27.43 -15.65 -4.79
C VAL A 60 27.85 -17.06 -4.39
N GLN A 61 27.53 -18.10 -5.19
CA GLN A 61 27.99 -19.47 -4.96
C GLN A 61 29.52 -19.56 -5.02
N ALA A 62 30.16 -18.84 -5.95
CA ALA A 62 31.61 -18.81 -6.08
C ALA A 62 32.30 -17.97 -4.99
N ARG A 63 31.67 -16.87 -4.56
CA ARG A 63 32.17 -15.96 -3.52
C ARG A 63 31.03 -15.48 -2.61
N PRO A 64 30.67 -16.27 -1.57
CA PRO A 64 29.55 -15.95 -0.66
C PRO A 64 29.76 -14.68 0.19
N ASP A 65 30.96 -14.13 0.19
CA ASP A 65 31.40 -12.92 0.88
C ASP A 65 31.42 -11.66 -0.01
N ASP A 66 31.11 -11.78 -1.31
CA ASP A 66 31.00 -10.63 -2.21
C ASP A 66 29.75 -9.80 -1.88
N ILE A 67 29.94 -8.75 -1.06
CA ILE A 67 28.90 -7.81 -0.62
C ILE A 67 28.10 -7.26 -1.80
N LYS A 68 28.78 -6.90 -2.90
CA LYS A 68 28.13 -6.26 -4.05
C LYS A 68 27.26 -7.26 -4.81
N ALA A 69 27.75 -8.49 -5.01
CA ALA A 69 26.96 -9.54 -5.65
C ALA A 69 25.72 -9.90 -4.80
N MET A 70 25.90 -10.00 -3.47
CA MET A 70 24.83 -10.29 -2.52
C MET A 70 23.78 -9.18 -2.49
N GLU A 71 24.20 -7.91 -2.49
CA GLU A 71 23.30 -6.75 -2.55
C GLU A 71 22.47 -6.72 -3.83
N GLN A 72 23.12 -6.91 -4.98
CA GLN A 72 22.42 -6.94 -6.27
C GLN A 72 21.44 -8.11 -6.35
N LEU A 73 21.81 -9.27 -5.79
CA LEU A 73 20.93 -10.44 -5.75
C LEU A 73 19.69 -10.17 -4.90
N ALA A 74 19.86 -9.61 -3.70
CA ALA A 74 18.76 -9.24 -2.81
C ALA A 74 17.80 -8.23 -3.46
N GLN A 75 18.34 -7.19 -4.11
CA GLN A 75 17.54 -6.21 -4.86
C GLN A 75 16.74 -6.85 -5.99
N LEU A 76 17.32 -7.82 -6.72
CA LEU A 76 16.59 -8.55 -7.76
C LEU A 76 15.53 -9.49 -7.19
N PHE A 77 15.74 -10.08 -6.01
CA PHE A 77 14.67 -10.84 -5.35
C PHE A 77 13.49 -9.95 -4.98
N ILE A 78 13.73 -8.76 -4.41
CA ILE A 78 12.66 -7.78 -4.13
C ILE A 78 11.93 -7.38 -5.42
N ALA A 79 12.67 -7.08 -6.49
CA ALA A 79 12.07 -6.71 -7.78
C ALA A 79 11.25 -7.86 -8.39
N GLN A 80 11.75 -9.09 -8.33
CA GLN A 80 11.05 -10.27 -8.80
C GLN A 80 9.80 -10.55 -7.97
N ALA A 81 9.88 -10.42 -6.64
CA ALA A 81 8.74 -10.58 -5.74
C ALA A 81 7.57 -9.66 -6.12
N ARG A 82 7.87 -8.42 -6.51
CA ARG A 82 6.86 -7.46 -6.98
C ARG A 82 6.23 -7.86 -8.32
N LEU A 83 7.02 -8.45 -9.22
CA LEU A 83 6.53 -8.88 -10.54
C LEU A 83 5.70 -10.16 -10.48
N THR A 84 6.02 -11.08 -9.56
CA THR A 84 5.40 -12.41 -9.51
C THR A 84 4.50 -12.64 -8.31
N SER A 85 4.42 -11.68 -7.38
CA SER A 85 3.74 -11.82 -6.09
C SER A 85 4.26 -13.01 -5.25
N ASP A 86 5.51 -13.44 -5.47
CA ASP A 86 6.13 -14.51 -4.68
C ASP A 86 6.85 -13.92 -3.47
N GLU A 87 6.16 -13.95 -2.32
CA GLU A 87 6.64 -13.42 -1.05
C GLU A 87 7.87 -14.15 -0.51
N THR A 88 8.12 -15.39 -0.94
CA THR A 88 9.29 -16.15 -0.50
C THR A 88 10.60 -15.51 -0.96
N LEU A 89 10.55 -14.67 -1.99
CA LEU A 89 11.68 -13.90 -2.47
C LEU A 89 12.05 -12.74 -1.52
N TYR A 90 11.11 -12.17 -0.76
CA TYR A 90 11.44 -11.22 0.30
C TYR A 90 12.20 -11.90 1.43
N VAL A 91 11.83 -13.13 1.80
CA VAL A 91 12.58 -13.94 2.76
C VAL A 91 14.01 -14.20 2.26
N ARG A 92 14.18 -14.51 0.97
CA ARG A 92 15.50 -14.74 0.38
C ARG A 92 16.36 -13.47 0.33
N SER A 93 15.74 -12.31 0.09
CA SER A 93 16.41 -11.00 0.21
C SER A 93 16.85 -10.73 1.65
N GLU A 94 16.01 -11.03 2.64
CA GLU A 94 16.36 -10.92 4.06
C GLU A 94 17.55 -11.84 4.42
N LEU A 95 17.55 -13.08 3.95
CA LEU A 95 18.66 -14.02 4.15
C LEU A 95 19.99 -13.53 3.55
N CYS A 96 19.95 -12.84 2.41
CA CYS A 96 21.13 -12.19 1.84
C CYS A 96 21.71 -11.17 2.83
N GLY A 97 20.86 -10.35 3.45
CA GLY A 97 21.27 -9.39 4.48
C GLY A 97 21.82 -10.06 5.74
N GLN A 98 21.16 -11.12 6.24
CA GLN A 98 21.63 -11.88 7.40
C GLN A 98 23.02 -12.48 7.17
N LEU A 99 23.27 -13.04 5.98
CA LEU A 99 24.57 -13.60 5.59
C LEU A 99 25.68 -12.53 5.63
N LEU A 100 25.39 -11.30 5.20
CA LEU A 100 26.35 -10.18 5.28
C LEU A 100 26.62 -9.74 6.73
N GLU A 101 25.61 -9.76 7.59
CA GLU A 101 25.78 -9.43 9.01
C GLU A 101 26.62 -10.47 9.78
N THR A 102 26.68 -11.73 9.32
CA THR A 102 27.61 -12.72 9.91
C THR A 102 29.08 -12.32 9.77
N GLN A 103 29.40 -11.47 8.80
CA GLN A 103 30.76 -10.99 8.54
C GLN A 103 31.04 -9.68 9.28
N ASN A 104 30.05 -8.77 9.26
CA ASN A 104 30.09 -7.51 9.99
C ASN A 104 28.67 -7.14 10.41
N SER A 105 28.42 -7.23 11.72
CA SER A 105 27.09 -7.00 12.29
C SER A 105 26.54 -5.59 12.00
N ASN A 106 27.39 -4.60 11.76
CA ASN A 106 26.96 -3.23 11.43
C ASN A 106 27.26 -2.85 9.98
N ASN A 107 27.24 -3.83 9.06
CA ASN A 107 27.35 -3.56 7.63
C ASN A 107 26.12 -2.75 7.15
N PRO A 108 26.29 -1.50 6.67
CA PRO A 108 25.14 -0.67 6.29
C PRO A 108 24.32 -1.23 5.13
N THR A 109 24.98 -1.89 4.16
CA THR A 109 24.30 -2.55 3.04
C THR A 109 23.44 -3.69 3.54
N ALA A 110 23.95 -4.49 4.48
CA ALA A 110 23.19 -5.59 5.08
C ALA A 110 21.94 -5.06 5.79
N LEU A 111 22.11 -4.07 6.67
CA LEU A 111 21.00 -3.46 7.42
C LEU A 111 19.94 -2.86 6.48
N LEU A 112 20.35 -2.16 5.42
CA LEU A 112 19.40 -1.56 4.47
C LEU A 112 18.58 -2.63 3.73
N LEU A 113 19.23 -3.69 3.24
CA LEU A 113 18.55 -4.80 2.57
C LEU A 113 17.58 -5.50 3.51
N ARG A 114 18.00 -5.72 4.76
CA ARG A 114 17.15 -6.37 5.76
C ARG A 114 15.93 -5.54 6.08
N GLY A 115 16.13 -4.27 6.40
CA GLY A 115 15.03 -3.35 6.70
C GLY A 115 14.00 -3.28 5.58
N HIS A 116 14.43 -3.19 4.32
CA HIS A 116 13.50 -3.18 3.18
C HIS A 116 12.74 -4.50 3.00
N SER A 117 13.41 -5.62 3.27
CA SER A 117 12.80 -6.94 3.20
C SER A 117 11.76 -7.11 4.32
N LEU A 118 12.08 -6.67 5.53
CA LEU A 118 11.20 -6.67 6.69
C LEU A 118 9.97 -5.78 6.48
N LEU A 119 10.13 -4.58 5.91
CA LEU A 119 8.99 -3.74 5.49
C LEU A 119 8.07 -4.48 4.51
N ALA A 120 8.64 -5.11 3.48
CA ALA A 120 7.87 -5.85 2.48
C ALA A 120 7.14 -7.09 3.04
N MET A 121 7.63 -7.65 4.16
CA MET A 121 7.01 -8.76 4.89
C MET A 121 6.11 -8.27 6.06
N HIS A 122 5.83 -6.97 6.13
CA HIS A 122 5.07 -6.32 7.21
C HIS A 122 5.62 -6.54 8.62
N GLN A 123 6.93 -6.81 8.74
CA GLN A 123 7.64 -6.91 10.02
C GLN A 123 8.13 -5.52 10.43
N PHE A 124 7.20 -4.59 10.65
CA PHE A 124 7.52 -3.17 10.80
C PHE A 124 8.36 -2.86 12.05
N HIS A 125 8.11 -3.55 13.16
CA HIS A 125 8.88 -3.35 14.39
C HIS A 125 10.34 -3.81 14.22
N ASP A 126 10.57 -4.98 13.63
CA ASP A 126 11.92 -5.47 13.32
C ASP A 126 12.61 -4.52 12.30
N ALA A 127 11.88 -3.96 11.34
CA ALA A 127 12.40 -2.97 10.40
C ALA A 127 12.81 -1.66 11.09
N GLU A 128 12.01 -1.18 12.06
CA GLU A 128 12.29 0.01 12.87
C GLU A 128 13.60 -0.15 13.67
N GLU A 129 13.80 -1.30 14.32
CA GLU A 129 15.05 -1.59 15.05
C GLU A 129 16.27 -1.55 14.12
N ILE A 130 16.17 -2.16 12.94
CA ILE A 130 17.23 -2.16 11.93
C ILE A 130 17.50 -0.74 11.41
N ALA A 131 16.45 0.03 11.14
CA ALA A 131 16.56 1.43 10.70
C ALA A 131 17.27 2.30 11.74
N GLY A 132 16.92 2.14 13.02
CA GLY A 132 17.53 2.86 14.14
C GLY A 132 19.02 2.56 14.30
N ARG A 133 19.46 1.32 14.02
CA ARG A 133 20.89 0.96 13.95
C ARG A 133 21.57 1.63 12.76
N LEU A 134 20.92 1.61 11.60
CA LEU A 134 21.47 2.13 10.35
C LEU A 134 21.67 3.65 10.36
N ILE A 135 20.71 4.40 10.92
CA ILE A 135 20.80 5.87 11.09
C ILE A 135 21.98 6.25 11.98
N LYS A 136 22.35 5.45 12.98
CA LYS A 136 23.53 5.73 13.82
C LYS A 136 24.86 5.60 13.05
N ILE A 137 24.85 4.97 11.88
CA ILE A 137 26.05 4.68 11.09
C ILE A 137 26.20 5.64 9.89
N ARG A 138 25.13 5.90 9.15
CA ARG A 138 25.20 6.60 7.84
C ARG A 138 24.51 7.96 7.80
N GLN A 139 23.33 8.08 8.41
CA GLN A 139 22.49 9.30 8.36
C GLN A 139 22.17 9.74 6.91
N ASP A 140 21.95 8.80 6.01
CA ASP A 140 21.57 9.05 4.61
C ASP A 140 20.04 9.06 4.47
N MET A 141 19.55 9.67 3.40
CA MET A 141 18.14 9.74 3.02
C MET A 141 17.46 8.36 3.05
N GLN A 142 18.13 7.31 2.58
CA GLN A 142 17.57 5.95 2.57
C GLN A 142 17.36 5.37 3.97
N ASP A 143 18.17 5.78 4.95
CA ASP A 143 18.06 5.31 6.33
C ASP A 143 16.84 5.93 7.01
N TYR A 144 16.69 7.25 6.81
CA TYR A 144 15.52 7.98 7.29
C TYR A 144 14.25 7.54 6.58
N ALA A 145 14.31 7.24 5.27
CA ALA A 145 13.18 6.67 4.54
C ALA A 145 12.74 5.35 5.16
N LEU A 146 13.66 4.43 5.43
CA LEU A 146 13.35 3.14 6.05
C LEU A 146 12.72 3.31 7.45
N LEU A 147 13.27 4.19 8.31
CA LEU A 147 12.67 4.44 9.62
C LEU A 147 11.30 5.09 9.51
N GLY A 148 11.16 6.10 8.66
CA GLY A 148 9.91 6.82 8.45
C GLY A 148 8.80 5.90 7.93
N ASP A 149 9.14 5.04 6.96
CA ASP A 149 8.23 4.05 6.39
C ASP A 149 7.80 3.05 7.50
N ALA A 150 8.73 2.55 8.32
CA ALA A 150 8.41 1.64 9.42
C ALA A 150 7.51 2.25 10.50
N LEU A 151 7.74 3.52 10.86
CA LEU A 151 6.91 4.24 11.83
C LEU A 151 5.52 4.53 11.26
N MET A 152 5.45 4.98 10.01
CA MET A 152 4.21 5.31 9.33
C MET A 152 3.31 4.08 9.16
N GLU A 153 3.88 2.95 8.74
CA GLU A 153 3.16 1.68 8.61
C GLU A 153 2.70 1.13 9.95
N GLN A 154 3.31 1.55 11.07
CA GLN A 154 2.86 1.28 12.45
C GLN A 154 1.85 2.30 12.98
N GLY A 155 1.37 3.23 12.13
CA GLY A 155 0.45 4.30 12.51
C GLY A 155 1.08 5.38 13.41
N GLN A 156 2.39 5.36 13.62
CA GLN A 156 3.10 6.34 14.45
C GLN A 156 3.43 7.61 13.65
N LEU A 157 2.40 8.27 13.11
CA LEU A 157 2.58 9.37 12.16
C LEU A 157 3.30 10.57 12.79
N GLU A 158 2.99 10.91 14.04
CA GLU A 158 3.67 11.97 14.79
C GLU A 158 5.19 11.73 14.92
N ALA A 159 5.61 10.47 15.06
CA ALA A 159 7.03 10.10 15.09
C ALA A 159 7.66 10.06 13.69
N ALA A 160 6.88 9.67 12.67
CA ALA A 160 7.36 9.58 11.29
C ALA A 160 7.65 10.97 10.67
N VAL A 161 6.86 12.00 10.98
CA VAL A 161 7.02 13.36 10.44
C VAL A 161 8.45 13.94 10.61
N PRO A 162 9.04 14.02 11.81
CA PRO A 162 10.40 14.56 11.97
C PRO A 162 11.48 13.68 11.31
N VAL A 163 11.25 12.36 11.19
CA VAL A 163 12.15 11.45 10.47
C VAL A 163 12.13 11.73 8.97
N TYR A 164 10.93 11.90 8.41
CA TYR A 164 10.78 12.30 7.02
C TYR A 164 11.31 13.72 6.74
N GLN A 165 11.22 14.64 7.72
CA GLN A 165 11.89 15.94 7.62
C GLN A 165 13.42 15.76 7.51
N SER A 166 14.01 14.92 8.35
CA SER A 166 15.44 14.61 8.28
C SER A 166 15.83 13.94 6.96
N MET A 167 14.95 13.09 6.40
CA MET A 167 15.15 12.45 5.09
C MET A 167 15.24 13.48 3.96
N ILE A 168 14.31 14.44 3.88
CA ILE A 168 14.32 15.45 2.83
C ILE A 168 15.47 16.45 3.01
N ASP A 169 15.83 16.78 4.26
CA ASP A 169 17.00 17.62 4.57
C ASP A 169 18.31 16.95 4.14
N ALA A 170 18.42 15.63 4.31
CA ALA A 170 19.58 14.86 3.87
C ALA A 170 19.71 14.83 2.34
N LYS A 171 18.60 14.63 1.62
CA LYS A 171 18.60 14.65 0.15
C LYS A 171 17.21 14.97 -0.42
N PRO A 172 17.00 16.19 -0.94
CA PRO A 172 15.81 16.51 -1.72
C PRO A 172 15.84 15.75 -3.05
N CYS A 173 14.92 14.82 -3.22
CA CYS A 173 14.76 14.05 -4.46
C CYS A 173 13.36 13.45 -4.53
N MET A 174 13.01 12.88 -5.69
CA MET A 174 11.69 12.29 -5.93
C MET A 174 11.21 11.33 -4.81
N PRO A 175 12.01 10.37 -4.29
CA PRO A 175 11.59 9.51 -3.17
C PRO A 175 11.30 10.24 -1.87
N SER A 176 12.01 11.34 -1.61
CA SER A 176 11.82 12.14 -0.39
C SER A 176 10.50 12.90 -0.48
N TYR A 177 10.33 13.69 -1.54
CA TYR A 177 9.10 14.45 -1.78
C TYR A 177 7.87 13.56 -1.83
N SER A 178 7.98 12.40 -2.49
CA SER A 178 6.86 11.46 -2.62
C SER A 178 6.41 10.87 -1.27
N ARG A 179 7.30 10.71 -0.30
CA ARG A 179 6.95 10.29 1.07
C ARG A 179 6.40 11.46 1.90
N ILE A 180 6.94 12.67 1.74
CA ILE A 180 6.38 13.88 2.36
C ILE A 180 4.93 14.09 1.90
N ALA A 181 4.67 13.92 0.60
CA ALA A 181 3.32 14.01 0.07
C ALA A 181 2.35 13.06 0.77
N HIS A 182 2.76 11.80 0.95
CA HIS A 182 1.92 10.79 1.55
C HIS A 182 1.62 11.07 3.02
N ILE A 183 2.64 11.42 3.83
CA ILE A 183 2.41 11.73 5.24
C ILE A 183 1.57 13.00 5.41
N ARG A 184 1.73 14.01 4.54
CA ARG A 184 0.86 15.22 4.55
C ARG A 184 -0.60 14.86 4.31
N TRP A 185 -0.88 13.99 3.33
CA TRP A 185 -2.26 13.52 3.08
C TRP A 185 -2.84 12.77 4.30
N LEU A 186 -2.07 11.87 4.92
CA LEU A 186 -2.47 11.17 6.14
C LEU A 186 -2.71 12.13 7.32
N LYS A 187 -2.03 13.29 7.34
CA LYS A 187 -2.24 14.35 8.33
C LYS A 187 -3.34 15.36 7.93
N GLY A 188 -4.09 15.07 6.87
CA GLY A 188 -5.20 15.91 6.38
C GLY A 188 -4.79 17.10 5.51
N ASP A 189 -3.50 17.27 5.23
CA ASP A 189 -2.97 18.31 4.35
C ASP A 189 -2.92 17.83 2.89
N VAL A 190 -4.09 17.75 2.26
CA VAL A 190 -4.23 17.29 0.86
C VAL A 190 -3.55 18.26 -0.11
N VAL A 191 -3.65 19.57 0.13
CA VAL A 191 -3.03 20.60 -0.71
C VAL A 191 -1.51 20.49 -0.64
N GLY A 192 -0.94 20.40 0.56
CA GLY A 192 0.50 20.18 0.71
C GLY A 192 0.96 18.82 0.19
N ALA A 193 0.09 17.80 0.15
CA ALA A 193 0.40 16.53 -0.50
C ALA A 193 0.55 16.68 -2.03
N ILE A 194 -0.38 17.41 -2.66
CA ILE A 194 -0.33 17.76 -4.10
C ILE A 194 0.96 18.51 -4.41
N GLU A 195 1.28 19.57 -3.66
CA GLU A 195 2.49 20.36 -3.85
C GLU A 195 3.77 19.50 -3.81
N MET A 196 3.84 18.56 -2.87
CA MET A 196 5.02 17.70 -2.72
C MET A 196 5.12 16.66 -3.84
N ASP A 197 4.01 16.09 -4.31
CA ASP A 197 4.04 15.18 -5.46
C ASP A 197 4.39 15.91 -6.78
N GLU A 198 4.00 17.18 -6.93
CA GLU A 198 4.47 18.01 -8.04
C GLU A 198 6.00 18.21 -8.00
N GLN A 199 6.57 18.50 -6.81
CA GLN A 199 8.04 18.57 -6.64
C GLN A 199 8.73 17.23 -6.90
N ALA A 200 8.10 16.12 -6.49
CA ALA A 200 8.59 14.78 -6.74
C ALA A 200 8.70 14.53 -8.26
N ILE A 201 7.65 14.84 -9.02
CA ILE A 201 7.63 14.73 -10.48
C ILE A 201 8.66 15.63 -11.14
N ALA A 202 8.83 16.87 -10.66
CA ALA A 202 9.83 17.80 -11.17
C ALA A 202 11.27 17.29 -11.00
N CYS A 203 11.52 16.49 -9.97
CA CYS A 203 12.83 15.86 -9.69
C CYS A 203 13.01 14.49 -10.36
N ALA A 204 12.03 14.00 -11.11
CA ALA A 204 12.03 12.64 -11.62
C ALA A 204 13.10 12.40 -12.71
N SER A 205 13.65 11.19 -12.71
CA SER A 205 14.58 10.73 -13.74
C SER A 205 13.82 9.91 -14.78
N TYR A 206 13.98 10.24 -16.06
CA TYR A 206 13.42 9.45 -17.18
C TYR A 206 13.99 8.02 -17.27
N ARG A 207 15.00 7.66 -16.46
CA ARG A 207 15.55 6.31 -16.38
C ARG A 207 14.69 5.35 -15.55
N ASP A 208 13.70 5.88 -14.84
CA ASP A 208 12.75 5.09 -14.05
C ASP A 208 11.30 5.56 -14.35
N PRO A 209 10.78 5.21 -15.53
CA PRO A 209 9.45 5.64 -15.96
C PRO A 209 8.34 5.07 -15.08
N GLU A 210 8.54 3.90 -14.49
CA GLU A 210 7.55 3.28 -13.59
C GLU A 210 7.40 4.10 -12.30
N ALA A 211 8.49 4.48 -11.65
CA ALA A 211 8.43 5.29 -10.45
C ALA A 211 7.81 6.68 -10.72
N LEU A 212 8.07 7.26 -11.91
CA LEU A 212 7.41 8.50 -12.35
C LEU A 212 5.90 8.29 -12.59
N ALA A 213 5.49 7.21 -13.26
CA ALA A 213 4.08 6.89 -13.46
C ALA A 213 3.33 6.67 -12.14
N TRP A 214 3.98 6.01 -11.17
CA TRP A 214 3.43 5.81 -9.83
C TRP A 214 3.14 7.12 -9.11
N VAL A 215 4.13 8.02 -9.01
CA VAL A 215 3.91 9.34 -8.36
C VAL A 215 2.89 10.16 -9.12
N THR A 216 2.89 10.11 -10.46
CA THR A 216 1.90 10.83 -11.28
C THR A 216 0.48 10.30 -11.04
N ALA A 217 0.28 8.98 -10.92
CA ALA A 217 -1.02 8.40 -10.59
C ALA A 217 -1.48 8.79 -9.18
N ARG A 218 -0.57 8.87 -8.22
CA ARG A 218 -0.89 9.28 -6.85
C ARG A 218 -1.20 10.77 -6.74
N LEU A 219 -0.50 11.63 -7.49
CA LEU A 219 -0.87 13.04 -7.62
C LEU A 219 -2.31 13.17 -8.12
N ALA A 220 -2.69 12.39 -9.13
CA ALA A 220 -4.06 12.37 -9.63
C ALA A 220 -5.08 11.91 -8.57
N PHE A 221 -4.71 10.93 -7.74
CA PHE A 221 -5.52 10.53 -6.59
C PHE A 221 -5.69 11.68 -5.59
N TYR A 222 -4.63 12.43 -5.26
CA TYR A 222 -4.74 13.57 -4.34
C TYR A 222 -5.56 14.73 -4.92
N GLN A 223 -5.43 15.00 -6.21
CA GLN A 223 -6.29 15.97 -6.93
C GLN A 223 -7.76 15.55 -6.87
N TRP A 224 -8.05 14.25 -7.04
CA TRP A 224 -9.41 13.71 -6.88
C TRP A 224 -9.92 13.85 -5.44
N GLN A 225 -9.09 13.56 -4.44
CA GLN A 225 -9.42 13.78 -3.02
C GLN A 225 -9.61 15.27 -2.68
N ASN A 226 -9.02 16.18 -3.46
CA ASN A 226 -9.22 17.64 -3.39
C ASN A 226 -10.38 18.14 -4.27
N ASP A 227 -11.20 17.22 -4.83
CA ASP A 227 -12.37 17.52 -5.66
C ASP A 227 -12.06 18.18 -7.03
N GLU A 228 -10.81 18.05 -7.50
CA GLU A 228 -10.31 18.56 -8.79
C GLU A 228 -10.42 17.49 -9.89
N LEU A 229 -11.65 17.04 -10.20
CA LEU A 229 -11.90 15.89 -11.06
C LEU A 229 -11.26 15.99 -12.46
N GLU A 230 -11.36 17.15 -13.10
CA GLU A 230 -10.81 17.37 -14.44
C GLU A 230 -9.28 17.29 -14.43
N LEU A 231 -8.64 17.85 -13.40
CA LEU A 231 -7.19 17.83 -13.27
C LEU A 231 -6.71 16.41 -12.93
N ALA A 232 -7.39 15.72 -12.01
CA ALA A 232 -7.13 14.33 -11.68
C ALA A 232 -7.19 13.43 -12.94
N MET A 233 -8.21 13.59 -13.77
CA MET A 233 -8.35 12.87 -15.04
C MET A 233 -7.17 13.12 -15.98
N GLN A 234 -6.76 14.38 -16.14
CA GLN A 234 -5.62 14.76 -16.98
C GLN A 234 -4.31 14.17 -16.45
N THR A 235 -4.06 14.29 -15.16
CA THR A 235 -2.85 13.78 -14.50
C THR A 235 -2.79 12.26 -14.55
N ALA A 236 -3.90 11.54 -14.29
CA ALA A 236 -3.94 10.09 -14.41
C ALA A 236 -3.73 9.64 -15.87
N THR A 237 -4.29 10.36 -16.84
CA THR A 237 -4.03 10.10 -18.27
C THR A 237 -2.55 10.31 -18.62
N ARG A 238 -1.87 11.28 -18.02
CA ARG A 238 -0.42 11.44 -18.18
C ARG A 238 0.35 10.25 -17.63
N ALA A 239 -0.07 9.68 -16.49
CA ALA A 239 0.56 8.48 -15.95
C ALA A 239 0.44 7.28 -16.92
N THR A 240 -0.69 7.12 -17.61
CA THR A 240 -0.86 6.07 -18.64
C THR A 240 -0.08 6.36 -19.94
N GLN A 241 0.33 7.61 -20.18
CA GLN A 241 1.26 7.95 -21.28
C GLN A 241 2.72 7.66 -20.92
N ILE A 242 3.09 7.76 -19.64
CA ILE A 242 4.43 7.42 -19.15
C ILE A 242 4.63 5.90 -19.18
N VAL A 243 3.68 5.15 -18.63
CA VAL A 243 3.62 3.69 -18.73
C VAL A 243 2.26 3.31 -19.29
N PRO A 244 2.18 2.74 -20.51
CA PRO A 244 0.92 2.30 -21.10
C PRO A 244 0.13 1.38 -20.15
N GLU A 245 -1.16 1.66 -20.01
CA GLU A 245 -2.09 0.88 -19.19
C GLU A 245 -1.68 0.74 -17.71
N TYR A 246 -1.00 1.75 -17.15
CA TYR A 246 -0.58 1.72 -15.76
C TYR A 246 -1.77 1.55 -14.79
N PRO A 247 -1.82 0.46 -13.98
CA PRO A 247 -3.05 0.05 -13.29
C PRO A 247 -3.52 1.05 -12.23
N HIS A 248 -2.61 1.67 -11.48
CA HIS A 248 -2.99 2.69 -10.48
C HIS A 248 -3.62 3.93 -11.11
N ALA A 249 -3.15 4.34 -12.30
CA ALA A 249 -3.73 5.45 -13.04
C ALA A 249 -5.11 5.08 -13.60
N LEU A 250 -5.26 3.87 -14.12
CA LEU A 250 -6.54 3.35 -14.61
C LEU A 250 -7.59 3.24 -13.49
N LEU A 251 -7.17 2.89 -12.26
CA LEU A 251 -8.05 2.91 -11.08
C LEU A 251 -8.58 4.33 -10.80
N VAL A 252 -7.71 5.34 -10.78
CA VAL A 252 -8.11 6.74 -10.57
C VAL A 252 -9.06 7.20 -11.67
N ILE A 253 -8.73 6.93 -12.95
CA ILE A 253 -9.61 7.24 -14.09
C ILE A 253 -10.98 6.59 -13.91
N GLY A 254 -11.02 5.29 -13.57
CA GLY A 254 -12.26 4.56 -13.34
C GLY A 254 -13.12 5.18 -12.23
N ARG A 255 -12.51 5.57 -11.12
CA ARG A 255 -13.22 6.23 -10.00
C ARG A 255 -13.74 7.62 -10.37
N VAL A 256 -12.95 8.42 -11.06
CA VAL A 256 -13.40 9.73 -11.55
C VAL A 256 -14.55 9.57 -12.55
N LEU A 257 -14.52 8.56 -13.42
CA LEU A 257 -15.62 8.26 -14.34
C LEU A 257 -16.90 7.84 -13.60
N LEU A 258 -16.79 7.01 -12.55
CA LEU A 258 -17.93 6.67 -11.69
C LEU A 258 -18.52 7.89 -11.01
N ALA A 259 -17.68 8.78 -10.48
CA ALA A 259 -18.10 10.05 -9.89
C ALA A 259 -18.82 10.97 -10.89
N GLN A 260 -18.52 10.84 -12.19
CA GLN A 260 -19.18 11.54 -13.29
C GLN A 260 -20.42 10.80 -13.85
N GLY A 261 -20.80 9.65 -13.30
CA GLY A 261 -21.91 8.82 -13.80
C GLY A 261 -21.60 8.06 -15.10
N LYS A 262 -20.34 8.02 -15.53
CA LYS A 262 -19.86 7.38 -16.76
C LYS A 262 -19.47 5.92 -16.52
N ALA A 263 -20.46 5.11 -16.13
CA ALA A 263 -20.23 3.73 -15.68
C ALA A 263 -19.63 2.84 -16.78
N VAL A 264 -20.09 2.97 -18.02
CA VAL A 264 -19.61 2.13 -19.14
C VAL A 264 -18.14 2.41 -19.45
N GLU A 265 -17.72 3.68 -19.46
CA GLU A 265 -16.31 4.05 -19.63
C GLU A 265 -15.45 3.61 -18.43
N ALA A 266 -16.01 3.69 -17.21
CA ALA A 266 -15.33 3.24 -16.01
C ALA A 266 -15.02 1.73 -16.07
N VAL A 267 -15.98 0.92 -16.51
CA VAL A 267 -15.80 -0.53 -16.70
C VAL A 267 -14.60 -0.82 -17.60
N ALA A 268 -14.45 -0.12 -18.72
CA ALA A 268 -13.34 -0.34 -19.65
C ALA A 268 -11.96 -0.10 -18.99
N CYS A 269 -11.83 0.96 -18.19
CA CYS A 269 -10.58 1.28 -17.49
C CYS A 269 -10.31 0.30 -16.34
N LEU A 270 -11.34 0.00 -15.54
CA LEU A 270 -11.24 -0.84 -14.36
C LEU A 270 -10.99 -2.32 -14.71
N LYS A 271 -11.50 -2.82 -15.84
CA LYS A 271 -11.15 -4.16 -16.35
C LYS A 271 -9.66 -4.28 -16.65
N LYS A 272 -9.06 -3.27 -17.31
CA LYS A 272 -7.63 -3.24 -17.59
C LYS A 272 -6.80 -3.15 -16.31
N ALA A 273 -7.23 -2.31 -15.36
CA ALA A 273 -6.60 -2.23 -14.05
C ALA A 273 -6.64 -3.59 -13.32
N ALA A 274 -7.81 -4.23 -13.25
CA ALA A 274 -8.00 -5.50 -12.56
C ALA A 274 -7.24 -6.66 -13.21
N ALA A 275 -7.01 -6.63 -14.53
CA ALA A 275 -6.23 -7.64 -15.23
C ALA A 275 -4.74 -7.64 -14.82
N THR A 276 -4.20 -6.49 -14.41
CA THR A 276 -2.81 -6.34 -13.97
C THR A 276 -2.69 -6.35 -12.45
N LEU A 277 -3.67 -5.75 -11.76
CA LEU A 277 -3.70 -5.53 -10.33
C LEU A 277 -5.05 -6.01 -9.76
N PRO A 278 -5.27 -7.32 -9.57
CA PRO A 278 -6.53 -7.89 -9.11
C PRO A 278 -6.73 -7.70 -7.59
N LEU A 279 -6.52 -6.48 -7.10
CA LEU A 279 -6.70 -6.14 -5.69
C LEU A 279 -8.17 -5.93 -5.36
N PRO A 280 -8.59 -6.21 -4.11
CA PRO A 280 -9.94 -5.95 -3.62
C PRO A 280 -10.47 -4.56 -3.95
N GLU A 281 -9.64 -3.53 -3.80
CA GLU A 281 -10.03 -2.15 -4.10
C GLU A 281 -10.42 -1.96 -5.57
N VAL A 282 -9.67 -2.56 -6.50
CA VAL A 282 -9.91 -2.47 -7.95
C VAL A 282 -11.11 -3.34 -8.35
N GLN A 283 -11.18 -4.55 -7.83
CA GLN A 283 -12.27 -5.49 -8.11
C GLN A 283 -13.61 -4.98 -7.57
N TRP A 284 -13.61 -4.35 -6.39
CA TRP A 284 -14.81 -3.75 -5.83
C TRP A 284 -15.26 -2.55 -6.66
N ALA A 285 -14.35 -1.63 -7.02
CA ALA A 285 -14.71 -0.52 -7.91
C ALA A 285 -15.23 -1.01 -9.27
N LEU A 286 -14.63 -2.08 -9.83
CA LEU A 286 -15.09 -2.70 -11.06
C LEU A 286 -16.49 -3.31 -10.92
N ALA A 287 -16.77 -4.03 -9.83
CA ALA A 287 -18.09 -4.60 -9.58
C ALA A 287 -19.17 -3.51 -9.47
N ASP A 288 -18.89 -2.41 -8.76
CA ASP A 288 -19.80 -1.27 -8.69
C ASP A 288 -20.04 -0.62 -10.06
N ALA A 289 -18.99 -0.49 -10.88
CA ALA A 289 -19.10 0.02 -12.25
C ALA A 289 -19.97 -0.87 -13.13
N LEU A 290 -19.78 -2.20 -13.04
CA LEU A 290 -20.55 -3.20 -13.79
C LEU A 290 -22.02 -3.17 -13.39
N HIS A 291 -22.34 -3.11 -12.10
CA HIS A 291 -23.71 -2.96 -11.62
C HIS A 291 -24.38 -1.69 -12.15
N LEU A 292 -23.69 -0.54 -12.11
CA LEU A 292 -24.23 0.70 -12.66
C LEU A 292 -24.40 0.66 -14.19
N ALA A 293 -23.59 -0.12 -14.89
CA ALA A 293 -23.71 -0.34 -16.33
C ALA A 293 -24.77 -1.40 -16.70
N GLY A 294 -25.46 -2.00 -15.73
CA GLY A 294 -26.44 -3.08 -15.94
C GLY A 294 -25.81 -4.42 -16.35
N GLN A 295 -24.54 -4.64 -16.02
CA GLN A 295 -23.75 -5.83 -16.36
C GLN A 295 -23.60 -6.77 -15.14
N ASP A 296 -24.72 -7.13 -14.52
CA ASP A 296 -24.76 -7.85 -13.23
C ASP A 296 -24.11 -9.25 -13.30
N ASP A 297 -24.27 -9.97 -14.40
CA ASP A 297 -23.65 -11.30 -14.58
C ASP A 297 -22.12 -11.22 -14.53
N GLU A 298 -21.53 -10.18 -15.13
CA GLU A 298 -20.08 -9.99 -15.11
C GLU A 298 -19.61 -9.45 -13.75
N ALA A 299 -20.41 -8.61 -13.09
CA ALA A 299 -20.16 -8.18 -11.72
C ALA A 299 -20.06 -9.39 -10.77
N ALA A 300 -20.96 -10.35 -10.91
CA ALA A 300 -20.95 -11.59 -10.12
C ALA A 300 -19.64 -12.39 -10.32
N ILE A 301 -19.13 -12.48 -11.55
CA ILE A 301 -17.85 -13.16 -11.83
C ILE A 301 -16.68 -12.46 -11.12
N VAL A 302 -16.64 -11.11 -11.17
CA VAL A 302 -15.61 -10.33 -10.48
C VAL A 302 -15.69 -10.53 -8.97
N LEU A 303 -16.89 -10.54 -8.39
CA LEU A 303 -17.09 -10.77 -6.96
C LEU A 303 -16.70 -12.20 -6.52
N VAL A 304 -16.89 -13.21 -7.37
CA VAL A 304 -16.39 -14.58 -7.10
C VAL A 304 -14.86 -14.59 -7.05
N SER A 305 -14.18 -13.92 -7.98
CA SER A 305 -12.72 -13.78 -7.96
C SER A 305 -12.24 -13.06 -6.69
N LEU A 306 -12.91 -11.96 -6.34
CA LEU A 306 -12.64 -11.20 -5.12
C LEU A 306 -12.78 -12.06 -3.87
N LYS A 307 -13.85 -12.85 -3.76
CA LYS A 307 -14.04 -13.75 -2.61
C LYS A 307 -12.92 -14.80 -2.50
N GLN A 308 -12.44 -15.33 -3.62
CA GLN A 308 -11.40 -16.37 -3.63
C GLN A 308 -10.01 -15.84 -3.25
N GLN A 309 -9.70 -14.60 -3.64
CA GLN A 309 -8.33 -14.07 -3.60
C GLN A 309 -8.17 -12.88 -2.66
N GLY A 310 -9.26 -12.20 -2.29
CA GLY A 310 -9.22 -10.89 -1.65
C GLY A 310 -8.54 -10.89 -0.29
N ALA A 311 -8.88 -11.84 0.57
CA ALA A 311 -8.22 -11.99 1.88
C ALA A 311 -6.71 -12.21 1.78
N LYS A 312 -6.25 -12.77 0.66
CA LYS A 312 -4.85 -13.04 0.40
C LYS A 312 -4.15 -11.81 -0.18
N ALA A 313 -4.82 -11.17 -1.15
CA ALA A 313 -4.29 -10.06 -1.91
C ALA A 313 -4.17 -8.77 -1.09
N ASP A 314 -5.21 -8.41 -0.35
CA ASP A 314 -5.25 -7.27 0.57
C ASP A 314 -6.32 -7.53 1.66
N PRO A 315 -5.92 -8.09 2.82
CA PRO A 315 -6.82 -8.43 3.91
C PRO A 315 -7.68 -7.25 4.38
N ARG A 316 -7.09 -6.04 4.44
CA ARG A 316 -7.76 -4.82 4.94
C ARG A 316 -8.89 -4.39 4.02
N SER A 317 -8.60 -4.24 2.72
CA SER A 317 -9.61 -3.83 1.74
C SER A 317 -10.68 -4.90 1.55
N PHE A 318 -10.32 -6.18 1.67
CA PHE A 318 -11.29 -7.26 1.62
C PHE A 318 -12.21 -7.30 2.86
N ALA A 319 -11.68 -7.06 4.05
CA ALA A 319 -12.48 -6.92 5.27
C ALA A 319 -13.52 -5.79 5.14
N LEU A 320 -13.11 -4.64 4.61
CA LEU A 320 -14.01 -3.52 4.31
C LEU A 320 -15.12 -3.93 3.33
N HIS A 321 -14.77 -4.64 2.25
CA HIS A 321 -15.76 -5.14 1.30
C HIS A 321 -16.78 -6.07 1.96
N LEU A 322 -16.32 -7.09 2.71
CA LEU A 322 -17.19 -8.04 3.40
C LEU A 322 -18.15 -7.34 4.38
N ALA A 323 -17.61 -6.44 5.23
CA ALA A 323 -18.39 -5.65 6.18
C ALA A 323 -19.44 -4.77 5.47
N THR A 324 -19.05 -4.10 4.39
CA THR A 324 -19.95 -3.25 3.59
C THR A 324 -21.09 -4.04 2.94
N ARG A 325 -20.83 -5.29 2.55
CA ARG A 325 -21.83 -6.17 1.93
C ARG A 325 -22.67 -6.94 2.94
N GLY A 326 -22.33 -6.88 4.24
CA GLY A 326 -23.02 -7.64 5.28
C GLY A 326 -22.82 -9.15 5.16
N VAL A 327 -21.70 -9.61 4.59
CA VAL A 327 -21.43 -11.04 4.34
C VAL A 327 -20.15 -11.49 5.04
N GLU A 328 -20.14 -12.72 5.55
CA GLU A 328 -18.97 -13.33 6.22
C GLU A 328 -18.37 -12.41 7.30
N LEU A 329 -19.23 -11.83 8.14
CA LEU A 329 -18.86 -10.80 9.13
C LEU A 329 -17.80 -11.27 10.12
N ASP A 330 -17.83 -12.55 10.52
CA ASP A 330 -16.80 -13.14 11.37
C ASP A 330 -15.42 -13.06 10.70
N GLN A 331 -15.35 -13.39 9.40
CA GLN A 331 -14.12 -13.27 8.62
C GLN A 331 -13.69 -11.82 8.46
N ALA A 332 -14.63 -10.90 8.19
CA ALA A 332 -14.33 -9.47 8.08
C ALA A 332 -13.68 -8.95 9.37
N LEU A 333 -14.25 -9.33 10.52
CA LEU A 333 -13.76 -8.92 11.83
C LEU A 333 -12.40 -9.54 12.17
N ASP A 334 -12.19 -10.82 11.86
CA ASP A 334 -10.90 -11.50 12.07
C ASP A 334 -9.78 -10.88 11.24
N LEU A 335 -10.03 -10.61 9.96
CA LEU A 335 -9.07 -9.95 9.07
C LEU A 335 -8.75 -8.54 9.57
N ALA A 336 -9.76 -7.74 9.92
CA ALA A 336 -9.54 -6.37 10.39
C ALA A 336 -8.80 -6.32 11.74
N LYS A 337 -9.08 -7.25 12.67
CA LYS A 337 -8.34 -7.40 13.93
C LYS A 337 -6.87 -7.74 13.66
N ALA A 338 -6.59 -8.68 12.76
CA ALA A 338 -5.22 -9.04 12.39
C ALA A 338 -4.44 -7.87 11.77
N GLU A 339 -5.08 -7.09 10.89
CA GLU A 339 -4.49 -5.91 10.25
C GLU A 339 -4.15 -4.83 11.29
N VAL A 340 -5.06 -4.53 12.21
CA VAL A 340 -4.80 -3.57 13.29
C VAL A 340 -3.65 -4.03 14.19
N MET A 341 -3.48 -5.32 14.44
CA MET A 341 -2.35 -5.80 15.25
C MET A 341 -0.99 -5.56 14.59
N THR A 342 -0.96 -5.50 13.25
CA THR A 342 0.25 -5.31 12.45
C THR A 342 0.53 -3.83 12.19
N ARG A 343 -0.44 -3.11 11.63
CA ARG A 343 -0.26 -1.75 11.11
C ARG A 343 -0.67 -0.65 12.09
N ARG A 344 -1.81 -0.78 12.77
CA ARG A 344 -2.38 0.29 13.61
C ARG A 344 -2.49 1.65 12.89
N ASP A 345 -2.51 1.66 11.56
CA ASP A 345 -2.65 2.86 10.74
C ASP A 345 -4.11 3.32 10.66
N VAL A 346 -4.33 4.53 10.12
CA VAL A 346 -5.65 5.16 9.95
C VAL A 346 -6.67 4.18 9.34
N PHE A 347 -6.28 3.49 8.27
CA PHE A 347 -7.19 2.66 7.48
C PHE A 347 -7.39 1.26 8.07
N SER A 348 -6.42 0.74 8.84
CA SER A 348 -6.61 -0.46 9.64
C SER A 348 -7.61 -0.19 10.78
N TRP A 349 -7.53 0.97 11.45
CA TRP A 349 -8.53 1.34 12.45
C TRP A 349 -9.92 1.55 11.84
N ASP A 350 -10.02 2.16 10.66
CA ASP A 350 -11.28 2.29 9.93
C ASP A 350 -11.87 0.93 9.55
N ALA A 351 -11.06 0.02 8.99
CA ALA A 351 -11.50 -1.33 8.65
C ALA A 351 -12.02 -2.11 9.86
N LEU A 352 -11.34 -2.00 11.00
CA LEU A 352 -11.79 -2.61 12.25
C LEU A 352 -13.09 -1.98 12.74
N ALA A 353 -13.18 -0.65 12.73
CA ALA A 353 -14.38 0.06 13.14
C ALA A 353 -15.60 -0.36 12.31
N TRP A 354 -15.44 -0.41 10.99
CA TRP A 354 -16.50 -0.79 10.07
C TRP A 354 -16.92 -2.26 10.22
N ALA A 355 -15.96 -3.18 10.38
CA ALA A 355 -16.25 -4.59 10.63
C ALA A 355 -16.95 -4.82 11.98
N GLN A 356 -16.54 -4.13 13.05
CA GLN A 356 -17.21 -4.17 14.36
C GLN A 356 -18.65 -3.66 14.27
N HIS A 357 -18.87 -2.57 13.56
CA HIS A 357 -20.21 -2.04 13.35
C HIS A 357 -21.11 -3.01 12.58
N ALA A 358 -20.61 -3.56 11.48
CA ALA A 358 -21.35 -4.56 10.69
C ALA A 358 -21.67 -5.82 11.52
N ALA A 359 -20.80 -6.19 12.48
CA ALA A 359 -21.01 -7.27 13.43
C ALA A 359 -21.96 -6.93 14.60
N GLY A 360 -22.50 -5.71 14.66
CA GLY A 360 -23.42 -5.29 15.71
C GLY A 360 -22.77 -4.82 17.02
N GLU A 361 -21.50 -4.38 16.97
CA GLU A 361 -20.73 -3.87 18.12
C GLU A 361 -20.47 -2.35 18.02
N PRO A 362 -21.49 -1.48 18.04
CA PRO A 362 -21.33 -0.05 17.74
C PRO A 362 -20.47 0.70 18.77
N GLU A 363 -20.49 0.34 20.05
CA GLU A 363 -19.65 0.99 21.06
C GLU A 363 -18.16 0.67 20.86
N ALA A 364 -17.84 -0.57 20.51
CA ALA A 364 -16.47 -0.97 20.18
C ALA A 364 -16.01 -0.31 18.87
N ALA A 365 -16.89 -0.27 17.86
CA ALA A 365 -16.66 0.41 16.59
C ALA A 365 -16.37 1.91 16.78
N LEU A 366 -17.07 2.59 17.71
CA LEU A 366 -16.85 3.99 18.02
C LEU A 366 -15.45 4.26 18.61
N ILE A 367 -14.93 3.35 19.43
CA ILE A 367 -13.56 3.45 19.97
C ILE A 367 -12.54 3.37 18.83
N SER A 368 -12.70 2.40 17.92
CA SER A 368 -11.85 2.24 16.74
C SER A 368 -11.96 3.44 15.79
N THR A 369 -13.17 3.97 15.59
CA THR A 369 -13.45 5.19 14.80
C THR A 369 -12.65 6.39 15.31
N ARG A 370 -12.64 6.62 16.63
CA ARG A 370 -11.89 7.73 17.23
C ARG A 370 -10.38 7.61 16.98
N ARG A 371 -9.83 6.38 16.89
CA ARG A 371 -8.43 6.16 16.51
C ARG A 371 -8.19 6.44 15.03
N ALA A 372 -9.09 5.99 14.16
CA ALA A 372 -9.00 6.25 12.72
C ALA A 372 -9.02 7.75 12.39
N LEU A 373 -9.84 8.54 13.11
CA LEU A 373 -9.96 9.99 12.92
C LEU A 373 -8.83 10.81 13.57
N ALA A 374 -8.02 10.22 14.46
CA ALA A 374 -7.09 10.96 15.31
C ALA A 374 -6.02 11.74 14.53
N GLU A 375 -5.64 11.24 13.35
CA GLU A 375 -4.59 11.84 12.53
C GLU A 375 -5.07 13.01 11.66
N GLY A 376 -6.39 13.21 11.54
CA GLY A 376 -6.99 14.26 10.72
C GLY A 376 -7.07 13.95 9.23
N THR A 377 -6.81 12.69 8.82
CA THR A 377 -6.94 12.23 7.43
C THR A 377 -8.26 12.65 6.81
N ARG A 378 -8.19 13.28 5.64
CA ARG A 378 -9.37 13.70 4.88
C ARG A 378 -9.70 12.64 3.84
N ASP A 379 -10.66 11.79 4.18
CA ASP A 379 -11.15 10.73 3.30
C ASP A 379 -12.67 10.55 3.45
N ALA A 380 -13.36 10.46 2.31
CA ALA A 380 -14.82 10.44 2.29
C ALA A 380 -15.40 9.17 2.92
N ARG A 381 -14.79 8.01 2.66
CA ARG A 381 -15.22 6.72 3.20
C ARG A 381 -15.01 6.69 4.71
N LEU A 382 -13.86 7.16 5.18
CA LEU A 382 -13.57 7.29 6.61
C LEU A 382 -14.64 8.12 7.33
N PHE A 383 -15.03 9.27 6.76
CA PHE A 383 -16.09 10.11 7.33
C PHE A 383 -17.47 9.45 7.25
N LEU A 384 -17.77 8.74 6.16
CA LEU A 384 -19.02 7.99 6.01
C LEU A 384 -19.16 6.92 7.10
N HIS A 385 -18.15 6.06 7.25
CA HIS A 385 -18.13 5.03 8.28
C HIS A 385 -18.26 5.65 9.67
N ALA A 386 -17.44 6.66 9.99
CA ALA A 386 -17.48 7.33 11.28
C ALA A 386 -18.86 7.91 11.60
N GLY A 387 -19.53 8.50 10.62
CA GLY A 387 -20.87 9.06 10.76
C GLY A 387 -21.94 8.01 11.04
N ILE A 388 -21.94 6.92 10.27
CA ILE A 388 -22.87 5.79 10.45
C ILE A 388 -22.65 5.12 11.82
N ILE A 389 -21.39 4.87 12.19
CA ILE A 389 -21.02 4.24 13.46
C ILE A 389 -21.44 5.12 14.63
N ALA A 390 -21.14 6.43 14.57
CA ALA A 390 -21.54 7.37 15.60
C ALA A 390 -23.06 7.42 15.79
N LYS A 391 -23.83 7.37 14.69
CA LYS A 391 -25.30 7.29 14.75
C LYS A 391 -25.77 6.03 15.48
N ALA A 392 -25.20 4.88 15.13
CA ALA A 392 -25.53 3.60 15.76
C ALA A 392 -25.12 3.53 17.24
N ALA A 393 -24.03 4.21 17.62
CA ALA A 393 -23.54 4.29 19.00
C ALA A 393 -24.23 5.39 19.85
N GLY A 394 -25.21 6.13 19.30
CA GLY A 394 -25.94 7.17 20.03
C GLY A 394 -25.17 8.48 20.23
N GLU A 395 -24.24 8.82 19.33
CA GLU A 395 -23.43 10.05 19.33
C GLU A 395 -23.87 11.02 18.21
N PRO A 396 -25.04 11.69 18.32
CA PRO A 396 -25.66 12.42 17.22
C PRO A 396 -24.84 13.61 16.71
N SER A 397 -24.11 14.30 17.60
CA SER A 397 -23.27 15.44 17.20
C SER A 397 -22.11 14.98 16.32
N LEU A 398 -21.45 13.89 16.70
CA LEU A 398 -20.36 13.30 15.90
C LEU A 398 -20.91 12.75 14.58
N ALA A 399 -22.06 12.07 14.62
CA ALA A 399 -22.71 11.56 13.42
C ALA A 399 -22.99 12.67 12.40
N ALA A 400 -23.63 13.77 12.84
CA ALA A 400 -23.93 14.91 11.98
C ALA A 400 -22.67 15.57 11.40
N GLU A 401 -21.62 15.71 12.20
CA GLU A 401 -20.35 16.27 11.75
C GLU A 401 -19.70 15.42 10.65
N GLN A 402 -19.55 14.11 10.89
CA GLN A 402 -18.84 13.24 9.95
C GLN A 402 -19.67 12.95 8.69
N LEU A 403 -20.99 12.75 8.80
CA LEU A 403 -21.85 12.62 7.61
C LEU A 403 -21.88 13.91 6.78
N GLY A 404 -21.82 15.09 7.42
CA GLY A 404 -21.68 16.37 6.73
C GLY A 404 -20.39 16.46 5.92
N LYS A 405 -19.26 16.00 6.49
CA LYS A 405 -17.98 15.90 5.77
C LYS A 405 -18.03 14.89 4.62
N ALA A 406 -18.61 13.71 4.85
CA ALA A 406 -18.81 12.70 3.80
C ALA A 406 -19.66 13.23 2.64
N GLN A 407 -20.71 14.01 2.93
CA GLN A 407 -21.56 14.63 1.92
C GLN A 407 -20.84 15.70 1.10
N GLN A 408 -19.95 16.49 1.73
CA GLN A 408 -19.09 17.44 1.00
C GLN A 408 -18.12 16.70 0.06
N MET A 409 -17.71 15.49 0.45
CA MET A 409 -16.80 14.63 -0.30
C MET A 409 -17.52 13.48 -1.04
N ARG A 410 -18.79 13.70 -1.45
CA ARG A 410 -19.62 12.65 -2.06
C ARG A 410 -19.01 12.08 -3.35
N ARG A 411 -18.31 12.91 -4.13
CA ARG A 411 -17.70 12.52 -5.41
C ARG A 411 -16.44 11.64 -5.24
N GLN A 412 -15.98 11.46 -4.01
CA GLN A 412 -14.90 10.56 -3.65
C GLN A 412 -15.41 9.15 -3.23
N LEU A 413 -16.71 9.00 -2.98
CA LEU A 413 -17.32 7.72 -2.61
C LEU A 413 -17.65 6.87 -3.86
N LEU A 414 -17.49 5.56 -3.72
CA LEU A 414 -17.98 4.59 -4.69
C LEU A 414 -19.53 4.62 -4.76
N PRO A 415 -20.14 4.17 -5.85
CA PRO A 415 -21.59 4.09 -5.98
C PRO A 415 -22.30 3.35 -4.84
N SER A 416 -21.73 2.24 -4.36
CA SER A 416 -22.27 1.52 -3.20
C SER A 416 -22.23 2.33 -1.90
N GLU A 417 -21.18 3.12 -1.71
CA GLU A 417 -20.99 3.98 -0.54
C GLU A 417 -21.87 5.23 -0.60
N GLN A 418 -22.10 5.78 -1.79
CA GLN A 418 -23.06 6.89 -1.97
C GLN A 418 -24.47 6.47 -1.59
N ARG A 419 -24.88 5.22 -1.87
CA ARG A 419 -26.18 4.68 -1.42
C ARG A 419 -26.24 4.60 0.11
N LEU A 420 -25.18 4.13 0.77
CA LEU A 420 -25.11 4.10 2.23
C LEU A 420 -25.23 5.52 2.83
N LEU A 421 -24.58 6.51 2.20
CA LEU A 421 -24.69 7.91 2.62
C LEU A 421 -26.15 8.41 2.52
N ASP A 422 -26.84 8.12 1.41
CA ASP A 422 -28.25 8.50 1.23
C ASP A 422 -29.16 7.87 2.29
N GLU A 423 -29.00 6.57 2.55
CA GLU A 423 -29.75 5.83 3.58
C GLU A 423 -29.49 6.36 5.00
N SER A 424 -28.26 6.79 5.27
CA SER A 424 -27.85 7.29 6.59
C SER A 424 -28.39 8.70 6.90
N THR A 425 -28.69 9.50 5.87
CA THR A 425 -29.14 10.90 6.00
C THR A 425 -30.65 11.07 5.83
N ALA A 426 -31.33 10.08 5.25
CA ALA A 426 -32.79 10.07 5.10
C ALA A 426 -33.57 9.76 6.41
N ASN A 427 -32.89 9.16 7.39
CA ASN A 427 -33.41 8.79 8.71
C ASN A 427 -32.83 9.69 9.79
#